data_AF-A0AAN6K8Z5-F1
#
_entry.id   AF-A0AAN6K8Z5-F1
#
_cell.length_a   1.000
_cell.length_b   1.000
_cell.length_c   1.000
_cell.angle_alpha   90.00
_cell.angle_beta   90.00
_cell.angle_gamma   90.00
#
_symmetry.space_group_name_H-M   'P 1'
#
loop_
_entity.id
_entity.type
_entity.pdbx_description
1 polymer ?
#
loop_
_entity_poly.entity_id
_entity_poly.type
_entity_poly.pdbx_seq_one_letter_code
_entity_poly.pdbx_strand_id
1 'polypeptide(L)'
;GVFGLGVEEQALAHSIINDSYATDLALLYPPHIIAITAIFLAVVLRPAGGLPAGLAAHAASPAVGSAAAQSALAGFGGLKQSGPKLAKLVDWLAESKVDMEAIVDATQEMVSLYECWEGYNEKAVREAFAKMLKDMK
;
A
#
# COMPACT_ATOMS: atom_id res chain seq x y z
N GLY A 1 -14.48 9.28 12.78
CA GLY A 1 -14.00 8.02 13.38
C GLY A 1 -12.74 8.26 14.19
N VAL A 2 -12.29 7.27 14.95
CA VAL A 2 -11.17 7.33 15.92
C VAL A 2 -9.89 7.97 15.37
N PHE A 3 -9.58 7.73 14.10
CA PHE A 3 -8.35 8.23 13.45
C PHE A 3 -8.51 9.54 12.66
N GLY A 4 -9.72 10.11 12.58
CA GLY A 4 -9.96 11.34 11.81
C GLY A 4 -9.67 11.23 10.32
N LEU A 5 -9.77 10.02 9.73
CA LEU A 5 -9.66 9.79 8.30
C LEU A 5 -10.79 10.51 7.56
N GLY A 6 -10.44 11.34 6.59
CA GLY A 6 -11.37 11.94 5.64
C GLY A 6 -11.85 10.92 4.61
N VAL A 7 -12.85 11.31 3.82
CA VAL A 7 -13.52 10.42 2.85
C VAL A 7 -12.55 9.86 1.82
N GLU A 8 -11.60 10.68 1.36
CA GLU A 8 -10.57 10.25 0.40
C GLU A 8 -9.60 9.23 0.98
N GLU A 9 -9.16 9.41 2.24
CA GLU A 9 -8.25 8.46 2.90
C GLU A 9 -8.97 7.14 3.18
N GLN A 10 -10.26 7.19 3.50
CA GLN A 10 -11.08 5.98 3.65
C GLN A 10 -11.26 5.25 2.31
N ALA A 11 -11.52 5.99 1.22
CA ALA A 11 -11.66 5.41 -0.11
C ALA A 11 -10.33 4.79 -0.59
N LEU A 12 -9.21 5.47 -0.36
CA LEU A 12 -7.88 4.96 -0.68
C LEU A 12 -7.56 3.70 0.13
N ALA A 13 -7.79 3.71 1.44
CA ALA A 13 -7.59 2.52 2.28
C ALA A 13 -8.44 1.33 1.78
N HIS A 14 -9.68 1.58 1.36
CA HIS A 14 -10.53 0.53 0.77
C HIS A 14 -9.97 0.01 -0.56
N SER A 15 -9.42 0.87 -1.41
CA SER A 15 -8.73 0.46 -2.63
C SER A 15 -7.51 -0.42 -2.33
N ILE A 16 -6.68 -0.01 -1.37
CA ILE A 16 -5.48 -0.76 -0.96
C ILE A 16 -5.87 -2.14 -0.39
N ILE A 17 -6.95 -2.22 0.40
CA ILE A 17 -7.49 -3.51 0.86
C ILE A 17 -7.87 -4.39 -0.35
N ASN A 18 -8.53 -3.83 -1.35
CA ASN A 18 -8.89 -4.60 -2.54
C ASN A 18 -7.65 -5.08 -3.31
N ASP A 19 -6.63 -4.23 -3.44
CA ASP A 19 -5.38 -4.59 -4.12
C ASP A 19 -4.64 -5.71 -3.37
N SER A 20 -4.75 -5.77 -2.04
CA SER A 20 -4.08 -6.80 -1.23
C SER A 20 -4.52 -8.24 -1.60
N TYR A 21 -5.69 -8.43 -2.24
CA TYR A 21 -6.11 -9.74 -2.75
C TYR A 21 -5.29 -10.24 -3.96
N ALA A 22 -4.49 -9.38 -4.59
CA ALA A 22 -3.52 -9.80 -5.60
C ALA A 22 -2.24 -10.39 -5.00
N THR A 23 -2.13 -10.40 -3.66
CA THR A 23 -1.02 -10.96 -2.89
C THR A 23 -1.51 -12.14 -2.05
N ASP A 24 -0.57 -12.85 -1.42
CA ASP A 24 -0.87 -13.94 -0.48
C ASP A 24 -1.15 -13.46 0.96
N LEU A 25 -1.23 -12.14 1.21
CA LEU A 25 -1.38 -11.58 2.56
C LEU A 25 -2.62 -12.09 3.30
N ALA A 26 -3.73 -12.34 2.58
CA ALA A 26 -4.96 -12.87 3.17
C ALA A 26 -4.80 -14.29 3.75
N LEU A 27 -3.77 -15.03 3.32
CA LEU A 27 -3.45 -16.36 3.82
C LEU A 27 -2.41 -16.33 4.95
N LEU A 28 -1.62 -15.26 5.03
CA LEU A 28 -0.50 -15.12 5.96
C LEU A 28 -0.87 -14.34 7.23
N TYR A 29 -1.74 -13.33 7.11
CA TYR A 29 -2.06 -12.41 8.22
C TYR A 29 -3.56 -12.33 8.51
N PRO A 30 -3.94 -12.08 9.77
CA PRO A 30 -5.32 -11.77 10.11
C PRO A 30 -5.85 -10.52 9.38
N PRO A 31 -7.16 -10.43 9.09
CA PRO A 31 -7.73 -9.33 8.31
C PRO A 31 -7.55 -7.95 8.94
N HIS A 32 -7.42 -7.87 10.26
CA HIS A 32 -7.18 -6.60 10.96
C HIS A 32 -5.78 -6.04 10.70
N ILE A 33 -4.76 -6.89 10.50
CA ILE A 33 -3.40 -6.44 10.16
C ILE A 33 -3.42 -5.80 8.77
N ILE A 34 -4.05 -6.46 7.79
CA ILE A 34 -4.18 -5.97 6.42
C ILE A 34 -4.94 -4.63 6.40
N ALA A 35 -6.02 -4.51 7.16
CA ALA A 35 -6.78 -3.27 7.28
C ALA A 35 -5.95 -2.12 7.89
N ILE A 36 -5.15 -2.40 8.93
CA ILE A 36 -4.27 -1.41 9.55
C ILE A 36 -3.18 -0.99 8.57
N THR A 37 -2.55 -1.93 7.86
CA THR A 37 -1.55 -1.64 6.82
C THR A 37 -2.14 -0.76 5.71
N ALA A 38 -3.36 -1.03 5.26
CA ALA A 38 -4.03 -0.21 4.25
C ALA A 38 -4.33 1.21 4.73
N ILE A 39 -4.80 1.37 5.98
CA ILE A 39 -5.01 2.69 6.60
C ILE A 39 -3.68 3.43 6.75
N PHE A 40 -2.64 2.73 7.18
CA PHE A 40 -1.29 3.27 7.33
C PHE A 40 -0.75 3.83 6.00
N LEU A 41 -0.80 3.01 4.95
CA LEU A 41 -0.41 3.42 3.60
C LEU A 41 -1.25 4.58 3.08
N ALA A 42 -2.57 4.56 3.28
CA ALA A 42 -3.45 5.65 2.84
C ALA A 42 -3.13 7.00 3.51
N VAL A 43 -2.67 6.98 4.76
CA VAL A 43 -2.26 8.20 5.49
C VAL A 43 -0.86 8.66 5.08
N VAL A 44 0.07 7.72 4.84
CA VAL A 44 1.47 8.00 4.45
C VAL A 44 1.56 8.49 3.00
N LEU A 45 0.79 7.92 2.08
CA LEU A 45 0.84 8.22 0.65
C LEU A 45 0.18 9.56 0.28
N ARG A 46 -0.41 10.27 1.25
CA ARG A 46 -0.92 11.62 1.01
C ARG A 46 0.26 12.59 0.84
N PRO A 47 0.39 13.29 -0.29
CA PRO A 47 1.36 14.37 -0.41
C PRO A 47 0.90 15.56 0.41
N ALA A 48 1.83 16.15 1.17
CA ALA A 48 1.68 17.49 1.70
C ALA A 48 1.65 18.49 0.53
N GLY A 49 0.49 18.65 -0.11
CA GLY A 49 0.29 19.56 -1.25
C GLY A 49 -0.38 18.84 -2.42
N GLY A 50 -1.53 19.35 -2.85
CA GLY A 50 -2.47 18.67 -3.74
C GLY A 50 -1.86 18.11 -5.03
N LEU A 51 -2.26 16.88 -5.36
CA LEU A 51 -2.10 16.33 -6.70
C LEU A 51 -3.21 16.88 -7.61
N PRO A 52 -2.90 17.27 -8.86
CA PRO A 52 -3.91 17.73 -9.80
C PRO A 52 -4.87 16.59 -10.18
N ALA A 53 -6.14 16.95 -10.40
CA ALA A 53 -7.29 16.06 -10.62
C ALA A 53 -7.13 14.98 -11.72
N GLY A 54 -6.09 15.04 -12.54
CA GLY A 54 -5.73 13.98 -13.50
C GLY A 54 -5.10 12.73 -12.89
N LEU A 55 -4.60 12.79 -11.65
CA LEU A 55 -4.07 11.62 -10.91
C LEU A 55 -5.15 10.83 -10.17
N ALA A 56 -6.35 11.40 -9.96
CA ALA A 56 -7.49 10.65 -9.42
C ALA A 56 -7.99 9.57 -10.41
N ALA A 57 -7.72 9.74 -11.71
CA ALA A 57 -8.06 8.77 -12.75
C ALA A 57 -7.12 7.55 -12.77
N HIS A 58 -5.96 7.63 -12.12
CA HIS A 58 -5.00 6.54 -11.94
C HIS A 58 -4.99 6.00 -10.51
N ALA A 59 -6.13 6.06 -9.81
CA ALA A 59 -6.44 5.09 -8.74
C ALA A 59 -6.43 3.61 -9.25
N ALA A 60 -6.06 3.39 -10.51
CA ALA A 60 -5.76 2.12 -11.17
C ALA A 60 -4.28 1.96 -11.59
N SER A 61 -3.32 2.77 -11.10
CA SER A 61 -1.87 2.51 -11.26
C SER A 61 -1.04 3.20 -10.16
N PRO A 62 -0.20 2.47 -9.39
CA PRO A 62 0.39 2.93 -8.14
C PRO A 62 1.72 3.70 -8.30
N ALA A 63 1.99 4.31 -9.45
CA ALA A 63 3.30 4.92 -9.75
C ALA A 63 3.58 6.26 -9.01
N VAL A 64 2.92 6.52 -7.88
CA VAL A 64 3.22 7.68 -7.02
C VAL A 64 3.49 7.20 -5.60
N GLY A 65 4.76 6.91 -5.31
CA GLY A 65 5.25 6.96 -3.94
C GLY A 65 6.29 5.94 -3.48
N SER A 66 6.99 5.18 -4.33
CA SER A 66 7.97 4.18 -3.82
C SER A 66 9.04 4.79 -2.91
N ALA A 67 9.51 6.01 -3.18
CA ALA A 67 10.46 6.72 -2.32
C ALA A 67 9.87 7.20 -0.97
N ALA A 68 8.58 7.57 -0.96
CA ALA A 68 7.88 7.98 0.26
C ALA A 68 7.50 6.75 1.12
N ALA A 69 7.12 5.65 0.48
CA ALA A 69 6.86 4.37 1.12
C ALA A 69 8.14 3.73 1.68
N GLN A 70 9.26 3.77 0.94
CA GLN A 70 10.57 3.32 1.45
C GLN A 70 11.08 4.20 2.61
N SER A 71 10.87 5.52 2.55
CA SER A 71 11.22 6.42 3.67
C SER A 71 10.32 6.24 4.89
N ALA A 72 9.05 5.87 4.70
CA ALA A 72 8.13 5.51 5.77
C ALA A 72 8.52 4.18 6.45
N LEU A 73 9.14 3.27 5.69
CA LEU A 73 9.60 1.97 6.17
C LEU A 73 10.93 2.05 6.96
N ALA A 74 11.74 3.08 6.72
CA ALA A 74 13.06 3.26 7.35
C ALA A 74 13.02 3.59 8.86
N GLY A 75 11.83 3.76 9.45
CA GLY A 75 11.65 3.80 10.90
C GLY A 75 10.37 4.50 11.33
N PHE A 76 9.62 3.88 12.24
CA PHE A 76 8.37 4.44 12.75
C PHE A 76 8.53 5.82 13.44
N GLY A 77 9.75 6.15 13.88
CA GLY A 77 10.08 7.45 14.50
C GLY A 77 10.03 8.65 13.53
N GLY A 78 10.25 8.44 12.23
CA GLY A 78 10.18 9.51 11.22
C GLY A 78 8.75 9.90 10.84
N LEU A 79 7.79 8.99 11.03
CA LEU A 79 6.39 9.15 10.65
C LEU A 79 5.64 10.19 11.51
N LYS A 80 6.09 10.46 12.73
CA LYS A 80 5.48 11.52 13.56
C LYS A 80 5.62 12.91 12.93
N GLN A 81 6.57 13.11 12.01
CA GLN A 81 6.77 14.37 11.28
C GLN A 81 5.87 14.49 10.04
N SER A 82 5.25 13.40 9.56
CA SER A 82 4.41 13.41 8.35
C SER A 82 2.95 13.83 8.61
N GLY A 83 2.64 14.31 9.82
CA GLY A 83 1.40 15.03 10.12
C GLY A 83 0.65 14.52 11.35
N PRO A 84 -0.31 15.32 11.87
CA PRO A 84 -1.00 15.04 13.13
C PRO A 84 -1.88 13.78 13.09
N LYS A 85 -2.36 13.37 11.91
CA LYS A 85 -3.14 12.13 11.75
C LYS A 85 -2.26 10.89 11.88
N LEU A 86 -1.08 10.92 11.26
CA LEU A 86 -0.12 9.83 11.31
C LEU A 86 0.48 9.69 12.71
N ALA A 87 0.79 10.80 13.37
CA ALA A 87 1.22 10.78 14.78
C ALA A 87 0.19 10.08 15.68
N LYS A 88 -1.11 10.40 15.53
CA LYS A 88 -2.18 9.72 16.28
C LYS A 88 -2.30 8.24 15.96
N LEU A 89 -2.13 7.84 14.70
CA LEU A 89 -2.15 6.43 14.30
C LEU A 89 -0.97 5.67 14.92
N VAL A 90 0.23 6.26 14.89
CA VAL A 90 1.45 5.68 15.48
C VAL A 90 1.33 5.59 17.00
N ASP A 91 0.79 6.62 17.66
CA ASP A 91 0.56 6.60 19.11
C ASP A 91 -0.45 5.50 19.48
N TRP A 92 -1.55 5.38 18.73
CA TRP A 92 -2.52 4.30 18.93
C TRP A 92 -1.89 2.91 18.69
N LEU A 93 -1.06 2.75 17.65
CA LEU A 93 -0.36 1.50 17.37
C LEU A 93 0.60 1.14 18.50
N ALA A 94 1.34 2.10 19.03
CA ALA A 94 2.29 1.90 20.13
C ALA A 94 1.60 1.48 21.44
N GLU A 95 0.38 1.96 21.68
CA GLU A 95 -0.46 1.53 22.82
C GLU A 95 -1.20 0.21 22.55
N SER A 96 -1.35 -0.15 21.27
CA SER A 96 -2.01 -1.39 20.87
C SER A 96 -1.07 -2.59 21.04
N LYS A 97 -1.63 -3.77 21.34
CA LYS A 97 -0.89 -5.04 21.33
C LYS A 97 -0.87 -5.68 19.94
N VAL A 98 -0.93 -4.86 18.89
CA VAL A 98 -0.90 -5.33 17.51
C VAL A 98 0.53 -5.66 17.14
N ASP A 99 0.71 -6.74 16.39
CA ASP A 99 2.02 -7.16 15.91
C ASP A 99 2.55 -6.16 14.87
N MET A 100 3.60 -5.43 15.25
CA MET A 100 4.23 -4.43 14.39
C MET A 100 5.10 -5.06 13.30
N GLU A 101 5.67 -6.26 13.54
CA GLU A 101 6.45 -6.96 12.52
C GLU A 101 5.52 -7.40 11.38
N ALA A 102 4.36 -7.95 11.72
CA ALA A 102 3.32 -8.30 10.74
C ALA A 102 2.85 -7.10 9.89
N ILE A 103 2.72 -5.91 10.50
CA ILE A 103 2.38 -4.67 9.75
C ILE A 103 3.51 -4.28 8.79
N VAL A 104 4.77 -4.36 9.24
CA VAL A 104 5.94 -4.03 8.41
C VAL A 104 6.04 -4.97 7.22
N ASP A 105 5.93 -6.28 7.45
CA ASP A 105 5.98 -7.28 6.39
C ASP A 105 4.83 -7.10 5.39
N ALA A 106 3.60 -6.92 5.88
CA ALA A 106 2.46 -6.64 5.01
C ALA A 106 2.63 -5.34 4.22
N THR A 107 3.28 -4.32 4.79
CA THR A 107 3.60 -3.07 4.09
C THR A 107 4.62 -3.32 2.97
N GLN A 108 5.66 -4.11 3.24
CA GLN A 108 6.68 -4.46 2.23
C GLN A 108 6.07 -5.23 1.06
N GLU A 109 5.18 -6.18 1.33
CA GLU A 109 4.50 -6.95 0.29
C GLU A 109 3.64 -6.03 -0.59
N MET A 110 2.89 -5.09 0.00
CA MET A 110 2.11 -4.11 -0.77
C MET A 110 2.99 -3.19 -1.62
N VAL A 111 4.14 -2.74 -1.11
CA VAL A 111 5.10 -1.95 -1.90
C VAL A 111 5.66 -2.79 -3.06
N SER A 112 6.04 -4.03 -2.80
CA SER A 112 6.55 -4.96 -3.82
C SER A 112 5.53 -5.22 -4.94
N LEU A 113 4.25 -5.38 -4.58
CA LEU A 113 3.14 -5.49 -5.54
C LEU A 113 3.09 -4.26 -6.45
N TYR A 114 3.13 -3.07 -5.85
CA TYR A 114 3.02 -1.82 -6.60
C TYR A 114 4.23 -1.56 -7.52
N GLU A 115 5.44 -1.90 -7.10
CA GLU A 115 6.63 -1.88 -7.96
C GLU A 115 6.50 -2.86 -9.13
N CYS A 116 5.98 -4.07 -8.88
CA CYS A 116 5.73 -5.07 -9.93
C CYS A 116 4.70 -4.58 -10.96
N TRP A 117 3.64 -3.90 -10.51
CA TRP A 117 2.62 -3.33 -11.40
C TRP A 117 3.16 -2.19 -12.26
N GLU A 118 4.05 -1.36 -11.73
CA GLU A 118 4.71 -0.31 -12.51
C GLU A 118 5.58 -0.90 -13.63
N GLY A 119 6.28 -2.00 -13.36
CA GLY A 119 7.08 -2.73 -14.34
C GLY A 119 6.29 -3.64 -15.30
N TYR A 120 4.97 -3.74 -15.15
CA TYR A 120 4.16 -4.70 -15.90
C TYR A 120 4.07 -4.34 -17.40
N ASN A 121 4.35 -5.33 -18.25
CA ASN A 121 4.24 -5.21 -19.71
C ASN A 121 3.37 -6.33 -20.28
N GLU A 122 2.13 -5.99 -20.63
CA GLU A 122 1.14 -6.94 -21.14
C GLU A 122 1.62 -7.67 -22.41
N LYS A 123 2.31 -6.96 -23.33
CA LYS A 123 2.80 -7.57 -24.56
C LYS A 123 3.86 -8.62 -24.27
N ALA A 124 4.82 -8.32 -23.39
CA ALA A 124 5.88 -9.25 -23.01
C ALA A 124 5.30 -10.52 -22.36
N VAL A 125 4.28 -10.38 -21.50
CA VAL A 125 3.61 -11.52 -20.87
C VAL A 125 2.88 -12.39 -21.88
N ARG A 126 2.15 -11.78 -22.83
CA ARG A 126 1.45 -12.50 -23.91
C ARG A 126 2.42 -13.28 -24.78
N GLU A 127 3.54 -12.67 -25.15
CA GLU A 127 4.58 -13.31 -25.95
C GLU A 127 5.25 -14.48 -25.21
N ALA A 128 5.56 -14.30 -23.93
CA ALA A 128 6.14 -15.36 -23.09
C ALA A 128 5.19 -16.57 -22.97
N PHE A 129 3.90 -16.32 -22.76
CA PHE A 129 2.89 -17.38 -22.68
C PHE A 129 2.73 -18.12 -24.02
N ALA A 130 2.65 -17.39 -25.13
CA ALA A 130 2.56 -17.98 -26.46
C ALA A 130 3.79 -18.86 -26.79
N LYS A 131 4.99 -18.42 -26.38
CA LYS A 131 6.22 -19.20 -26.53
C LYS A 131 6.16 -20.50 -25.71
N MET A 132 5.76 -20.43 -24.44
CA MET A 132 5.63 -21.61 -23.58
C MET A 132 4.66 -22.66 -24.16
N LEU A 133 3.52 -22.21 -24.69
CA LEU A 133 2.55 -23.10 -25.35
C LEU A 133 3.09 -23.75 -26.63
N LYS A 134 4.01 -23.07 -27.33
CA LYS A 134 4.68 -23.61 -28.51
C LYS A 134 5.72 -24.66 -28.11
N ASP A 135 6.48 -24.40 -27.07
CA ASP A 135 7.55 -25.29 -26.59
C ASP A 135 6.99 -26.57 -25.93
N MET A 136 5.71 -26.59 -25.54
CA MET A 136 4.99 -27.78 -25.05
C MET A 136 4.51 -28.74 -26.15
N LYS A 137 4.57 -28.35 -27.43
CA LYS A 137 4.11 -29.17 -28.56
C LYS A 137 5.28 -29.84 -29.28
#